data_AF-A0A9X2CLH1-F1
#
_entry.id   AF-A0A9X2CLH1-F1
#
_cell.length_a   1.000
_cell.length_b   1.000
_cell.length_c   1.000
_cell.angle_alpha   90.00
_cell.angle_beta   90.00
_cell.angle_gamma   90.00
#
_symmetry.space_group_name_H-M   'P 1'
#
loop_
_entity.id
_entity.type
_entity.pdbx_description
1 polymer ?
#
loop_
_entity_poly.entity_id
_entity_poly.type
_entity_poly.pdbx_seq_one_letter_code
_entity_poly.pdbx_strand_id
1 'polypeptide(L)'
;MNQILSLLGVIVFFSAFLVWTFYPELPSSVLGWGALIIIGIPSYLFLEWLSEVVLSSQFFKSRSSFSRIILGVPIVLILLVVALLIVGFVQQSINAIGG
;
A
#
# COMPACT_ATOMS: atom_id res chain seq x y z
N MET A 1 -24.22 -13.40 7.39
CA MET A 1 -24.53 -12.81 6.07
C MET A 1 -24.04 -11.36 5.94
N ASN A 2 -24.41 -10.47 6.87
CA ASN A 2 -24.00 -9.05 6.84
C ASN A 2 -22.48 -8.81 6.90
N GLN A 3 -21.74 -9.66 7.64
CA GLN A 3 -20.27 -9.58 7.69
C GLN A 3 -19.59 -9.92 6.36
N ILE A 4 -20.11 -10.90 5.61
CA ILE A 4 -19.54 -11.30 4.32
C ILE A 4 -19.79 -10.21 3.27
N LEU A 5 -20.99 -9.62 3.27
CA LEU A 5 -21.34 -8.48 2.42
C LEU A 5 -20.50 -7.24 2.74
N SER A 6 -20.27 -6.96 4.02
CA SER A 6 -19.39 -5.86 4.46
C SER A 6 -17.94 -6.08 3.99
N LEU A 7 -17.41 -7.29 4.18
CA LEU A 7 -16.03 -7.62 3.81
C LEU A 7 -15.83 -7.58 2.29
N LEU A 8 -16.80 -8.07 1.52
CA LEU A 8 -16.85 -7.91 0.06
C LEU A 8 -16.89 -6.44 -0.36
N GLY A 9 -17.73 -5.63 0.28
CA GLY A 9 -17.82 -4.20 0.00
C GLY A 9 -16.50 -3.47 0.24
N VAL A 10 -15.80 -3.80 1.34
CA VAL A 10 -14.47 -3.24 1.66
C VAL A 10 -13.44 -3.66 0.61
N ILE A 11 -13.39 -4.94 0.23
CA ILE A 11 -12.45 -5.43 -0.79
C ILE A 11 -12.71 -4.76 -2.14
N VAL A 12 -13.97 -4.69 -2.57
CA VAL A 12 -14.36 -4.06 -3.85
C VAL A 12 -14.03 -2.57 -3.83
N PHE A 13 -14.31 -1.88 -2.73
CA PHE A 13 -13.97 -0.46 -2.58
C PHE A 13 -12.46 -0.23 -2.69
N PHE A 14 -11.65 -0.97 -1.92
CA PHE A 14 -10.18 -0.84 -1.99
C PHE A 14 -9.64 -1.22 -3.36
N SER A 15 -10.14 -2.30 -3.97
CA SER A 15 -9.71 -2.73 -5.31
C SER A 15 -10.05 -1.67 -6.36
N ALA A 16 -11.28 -1.14 -6.35
CA ALA A 16 -11.71 -0.10 -7.28
C ALA A 16 -10.96 1.21 -7.07
N PHE A 17 -10.71 1.59 -5.81
CA PHE A 17 -9.91 2.76 -5.46
C PHE A 17 -8.47 2.63 -5.97
N LEU A 18 -7.84 1.47 -5.77
CA LEU A 18 -6.49 1.19 -6.25
C LEU A 18 -6.43 1.20 -7.79
N VAL A 19 -7.39 0.58 -8.46
CA VAL A 19 -7.47 0.62 -9.94
C VAL A 19 -7.67 2.06 -10.42
N TRP A 20 -8.56 2.84 -9.79
CA TRP A 20 -8.77 4.23 -10.18
C TRP A 20 -7.52 5.11 -9.96
N THR A 21 -6.75 4.82 -8.91
CA THR A 21 -5.57 5.61 -8.54
C THR A 21 -4.34 5.26 -9.38
N PHE A 22 -4.19 3.99 -9.78
CA PHE A 22 -2.92 3.45 -10.33
C PHE A 22 -3.06 2.76 -11.69
N TYR A 23 -4.22 2.86 -12.37
CA TYR A 23 -4.41 2.33 -13.71
C TYR A 23 -4.74 3.44 -14.72
N PRO A 24 -4.20 3.42 -15.96
CA PRO A 24 -3.18 2.52 -16.50
C PRO A 24 -1.80 3.19 -16.41
N GLU A 25 -1.00 2.78 -15.44
CA GLU A 25 0.26 3.43 -15.13
C GLU A 25 1.48 2.50 -15.30
N LEU A 26 1.31 1.45 -16.11
CA LEU A 26 2.40 0.55 -16.48
C LEU A 26 3.34 1.23 -17.48
N PRO A 27 4.67 1.18 -17.26
CA PRO A 27 5.63 1.77 -18.18
C PRO A 27 5.54 1.14 -19.57
N SER A 28 5.48 1.97 -20.59
CA SER A 28 5.44 1.51 -21.98
C SER A 28 6.85 1.27 -22.56
N SER A 29 7.89 1.83 -21.93
CA SER A 29 9.27 1.77 -22.39
C SER A 29 10.17 0.83 -21.58
N VAL A 30 11.23 0.30 -22.21
CA VAL A 30 12.25 -0.55 -21.56
C VAL A 30 12.93 0.17 -20.40
N LEU A 31 13.14 1.48 -20.51
CA LEU A 31 13.72 2.30 -19.44
C LEU A 31 12.76 2.45 -18.25
N GLY A 32 11.46 2.62 -18.52
CA GLY A 32 10.43 2.65 -17.49
C GLY A 32 10.33 1.32 -16.73
N TRP A 33 10.43 0.18 -17.44
CA TRP A 33 10.54 -1.14 -16.81
C TRP A 33 11.81 -1.29 -15.97
N GLY A 34 12.94 -0.79 -16.45
CA GLY A 34 14.19 -0.74 -15.69
C GLY A 34 14.05 0.07 -14.40
N ALA A 35 13.45 1.27 -14.47
CA ALA A 35 13.18 2.12 -13.32
C ALA A 35 12.22 1.47 -12.32
N LEU A 36 11.17 0.78 -12.81
CA LEU A 36 10.25 0.02 -11.96
C LEU A 36 10.96 -1.09 -11.19
N ILE A 37 11.88 -1.82 -11.82
CA ILE A 37 12.65 -2.87 -11.14
C ILE A 37 13.59 -2.25 -10.11
N ILE A 38 14.35 -1.23 -10.50
CA ILE A 38 15.39 -0.62 -9.66
C ILE A 38 14.80 0.11 -8.46
N ILE A 39 13.65 0.78 -8.61
CA ILE A 39 13.06 1.62 -7.56
C ILE A 39 11.82 0.96 -6.95
N GLY A 40 10.99 0.32 -7.76
CA GLY A 40 9.75 -0.32 -7.32
C GLY A 40 10.00 -1.54 -6.43
N ILE A 41 10.96 -2.41 -6.75
CA ILE A 41 11.27 -3.58 -5.90
C ILE A 41 11.77 -3.14 -4.51
N PRO A 42 12.78 -2.24 -4.38
CA PRO A 42 13.17 -1.74 -3.06
C PRO A 42 12.04 -1.03 -2.31
N SER A 43 11.20 -0.27 -3.02
CA SER A 43 10.04 0.41 -2.43
C SER A 43 9.02 -0.58 -1.87
N TYR A 44 8.73 -1.66 -2.60
CA TYR A 44 7.87 -2.75 -2.12
C TYR A 44 8.44 -3.41 -0.87
N LEU A 45 9.72 -3.82 -0.91
CA LEU A 45 10.39 -4.46 0.23
C LEU A 45 10.42 -3.53 1.46
N PHE A 46 10.62 -2.24 1.25
CA PHE A 46 10.57 -1.25 2.31
C PHE A 46 9.18 -1.13 2.93
N LEU A 47 8.12 -1.10 2.13
CA LEU A 47 6.74 -1.04 2.61
C LEU A 47 6.33 -2.32 3.35
N GLU A 48 6.73 -3.48 2.83
CA GLU A 48 6.51 -4.76 3.48
C GLU A 48 7.19 -4.78 4.86
N TRP A 49 8.49 -4.44 4.91
CA TRP A 49 9.23 -4.33 6.15
C TRP A 49 8.63 -3.32 7.13
N LEU A 50 8.27 -2.12 6.66
CA LEU A 50 7.66 -1.08 7.49
C LEU A 50 6.34 -1.57 8.09
N SER A 51 5.50 -2.22 7.28
CA SER A 51 4.23 -2.77 7.74
C SER A 51 4.43 -3.86 8.80
N GLU A 52 5.41 -4.73 8.60
CA GLU A 52 5.72 -5.79 9.55
C GLU A 52 6.27 -5.22 10.86
N VAL A 53 7.21 -4.28 10.80
CA VAL A 53 7.77 -3.64 12.00
C VAL A 53 6.68 -2.93 12.81
N VAL A 54 5.80 -2.20 12.14
CA VAL A 54 4.75 -1.41 12.80
C VAL A 54 3.65 -2.33 13.36
N LEU A 55 3.13 -3.26 12.57
CA LEU A 55 1.99 -4.11 12.94
C LEU A 55 2.39 -5.33 13.80
N SER A 56 3.59 -5.86 13.62
CA SER A 56 4.12 -7.00 14.40
C SER A 56 4.83 -6.56 15.70
N SER A 57 4.89 -5.25 15.97
CA SER A 57 5.49 -4.71 17.18
C SER A 57 4.86 -5.27 18.46
N GLN A 58 5.69 -5.45 19.50
CA GLN A 58 5.23 -5.93 20.81
C GLN A 58 4.18 -5.00 21.45
N PHE A 59 4.12 -3.75 21.00
CA PHE A 59 3.15 -2.74 21.44
C PHE A 59 1.71 -3.13 21.11
N PHE A 60 1.47 -3.69 19.92
CA PHE A 60 0.16 -4.23 19.57
C PHE A 60 -0.09 -5.59 20.21
N LYS A 61 0.96 -6.42 20.31
CA LYS A 61 0.82 -7.80 20.79
C LYS A 61 0.32 -7.89 22.24
N SER A 62 0.67 -6.94 23.10
CA SER A 62 0.31 -6.94 24.52
C SER A 62 -1.06 -6.32 24.87
N ARG A 63 -1.82 -5.79 23.89
CA ARG A 63 -3.10 -5.08 24.13
C ARG A 63 -4.33 -5.93 23.84
N SER A 64 -5.44 -5.62 24.51
CA SER A 64 -6.75 -6.27 24.31
C SER A 64 -7.30 -6.03 22.90
N SER A 65 -8.16 -6.94 22.41
CA SER A 65 -8.69 -6.91 21.04
C SER A 65 -9.35 -5.58 20.66
N PHE A 66 -10.02 -4.92 21.62
CA PHE A 66 -10.68 -3.63 21.38
C PHE A 66 -9.67 -2.48 21.20
N SER A 67 -8.63 -2.43 22.04
CA SER A 67 -7.56 -1.45 21.92
C SER A 67 -6.73 -1.64 20.65
N ARG A 68 -6.55 -2.89 20.20
CA ARG A 68 -5.89 -3.18 18.90
C ARG A 68 -6.68 -2.63 17.72
N ILE A 69 -8.01 -2.65 17.75
CA ILE A 69 -8.83 -2.09 16.67
C ILE A 69 -8.74 -0.56 16.67
N ILE A 70 -8.90 0.08 17.83
CA ILE A 70 -8.87 1.54 17.95
C ILE A 70 -7.52 2.13 17.55
N LEU A 71 -6.41 1.47 17.89
CA LEU A 71 -5.07 1.93 17.53
C LEU A 71 -4.63 1.41 16.15
N GLY A 72 -5.08 0.22 15.77
CA GLY A 72 -4.68 -0.44 14.53
C GLY A 72 -5.28 0.23 13.31
N VAL A 73 -6.56 0.61 13.34
CA VAL A 73 -7.22 1.26 12.20
C VAL A 73 -6.54 2.58 11.81
N PRO A 74 -6.26 3.52 12.73
CA PRO A 74 -5.50 4.74 12.40
C PRO A 74 -4.11 4.45 11.86
N ILE A 75 -3.41 3.46 12.43
CA ILE A 75 -2.06 3.11 12.02
C ILE A 75 -2.04 2.53 10.61
N VAL A 76 -2.99 1.65 10.28
CA VAL A 76 -3.16 1.13 8.91
C VAL A 76 -3.50 2.26 7.94
N LEU A 77 -4.34 3.22 8.31
CA LEU A 77 -4.63 4.39 7.49
C LEU A 77 -3.38 5.24 7.23
N ILE A 78 -2.54 5.46 8.24
CA ILE A 78 -1.27 6.18 8.08
C ILE A 78 -0.33 5.40 7.15
N LEU A 79 -0.20 4.08 7.34
CA LEU A 79 0.62 3.23 6.46
C LEU A 79 0.10 3.23 5.02
N LEU A 80 -1.21 3.27 4.82
CA LEU A 80 -1.82 3.42 3.49
C LEU A 80 -1.38 4.73 2.85
N VAL A 81 -1.45 5.85 3.56
CA VAL A 81 -1.00 7.16 3.05
C VAL A 81 0.49 7.12 2.68
N VAL A 82 1.33 6.54 3.54
CA VAL A 82 2.76 6.37 3.25
C VAL A 82 2.98 5.52 1.99
N ALA A 83 2.25 4.42 1.85
CA ALA A 83 2.31 3.58 0.65
C ALA A 83 1.92 4.35 -0.62
N LEU A 84 0.82 5.11 -0.58
CA LEU A 84 0.40 5.95 -1.71
C LEU A 84 1.46 6.99 -2.09
N LEU A 85 2.12 7.62 -1.12
CA LEU A 85 3.21 8.57 -1.38
C LEU A 85 4.42 7.91 -2.05
N ILE A 86 4.82 6.73 -1.58
CA ILE A 86 5.95 6.00 -2.15
C ILE A 86 5.62 5.54 -3.58
N VAL A 87 4.43 4.97 -3.79
CA VAL A 87 4.01 4.55 -5.13
C VAL A 87 3.96 5.76 -6.07
N GLY A 88 3.39 6.90 -5.64
CA GLY A 88 3.40 8.12 -6.43
C GLY A 88 4.80 8.63 -6.77
N PHE A 89 5.76 8.50 -5.85
CA PHE A 89 7.16 8.84 -6.11
C PHE A 89 7.81 7.91 -7.15
N VAL A 90 7.57 6.59 -7.05
CA VAL A 90 8.03 5.62 -8.05
C VAL A 90 7.43 5.95 -9.43
N GLN A 91 6.13 6.24 -9.46
CA GLN A 91 5.39 6.60 -10.66
C GLN A 91 5.98 7.84 -11.35
N GLN A 92 6.23 8.91 -10.59
CA GLN A 92 6.85 10.13 -11.12
C GLN A 92 8.26 9.86 -11.66
N SER A 93 9.03 9.03 -10.97
CA SER A 93 10.37 8.65 -11.41
C SER A 93 10.34 7.88 -12.73
N ILE A 94 9.39 6.95 -12.89
CA ILE A 94 9.18 6.20 -14.14
C ILE A 94 8.76 7.15 -15.27
N ASN A 95 7.77 8.01 -15.02
CA ASN A 95 7.27 8.96 -16.01
C ASN A 95 8.36 9.95 -16.48
N ALA A 96 9.28 10.34 -15.59
CA ALA A 96 10.39 11.24 -15.91
C ALA A 96 11.45 10.61 -16.84
N ILE A 97 11.59 9.28 -16.84
CA ILE A 97 12.65 8.57 -17.58
C ILE A 97 12.10 7.92 -18.87
N GLY A 98 10.77 7.87 -19.02
CA GLY A 98 10.10 7.51 -20.28
C GLY A 98 8.85 6.68 -20.07
N GLY A 99 7.82 7.24 -19.41
CA GLY A 99 6.50 6.61 -19.28
C GLY A 99 5.95 6.11 -20.61
#